data_AF-A0A8W8IDU8-F1
#
_entry.id   AF-A0A8W8IDU8-F1
#
_cell.length_a   1.000
_cell.length_b   1.000
_cell.length_c   1.000
_cell.angle_alpha   90.00
_cell.angle_beta   90.00
_cell.angle_gamma   90.00
#
_symmetry.space_group_name_H-M   'P 1'
#
loop_
_entity.id
_entity.type
_entity.pdbx_description
1 polymer ?
#
loop_
_entity_poly.entity_id
_entity_poly.type
_entity_poly.pdbx_seq_one_letter_code
_entity_poly.pdbx_strand_id
1 'polypeptide(L)'
;MGWSMGNNNVKGHSLWPTHCMPNLTEPHLEGDVDPSEDNSGQPSDALLLDNLITNNDYKELEKFINNTNVDVNVELNEKKETALIIAVKLSHVECVQVLLAGKSCSKNCLNVNNCSAFDVALITAFDNRLEPRHSICWEIIKLLMKADAEPICKDAMMYTVRTAFKFQDDKFLHMLITMAQQCSNSILFHELLLKILHRHQPIYVDPLDPILMNMSDFSLKLLRWAPSTDLDFVIRSLFYYFECYWKSRRKRMRTFFKLTMYAIAAGWVYQTSNVYHISRSCPHLAKWLIQQMKTPPTLRHLSRVSFRQHIVCPVPVAIEGLPYPVPELLKRYLLMEDVDALCSLANVNINHVSF
;
A
#
# COMPACT_ATOMS: atom_id res chain seq x y z
N MET A 1 -4.88 50.01 25.09
CA MET A 1 -4.88 50.57 23.72
C MET A 1 -5.00 49.39 22.77
N GLY A 2 -6.21 49.13 22.28
CA GLY A 2 -6.41 48.15 21.21
C GLY A 2 -6.30 48.85 19.86
N TRP A 3 -5.89 48.11 18.84
CA TRP A 3 -6.33 48.26 17.45
C TRP A 3 -6.34 46.86 16.80
N SER A 4 -7.28 46.69 15.88
CA SER A 4 -7.84 45.46 15.35
C SER A 4 -7.41 45.21 13.90
N MET A 5 -7.66 43.98 13.44
CA MET A 5 -7.93 43.52 12.05
C MET A 5 -6.78 43.38 11.04
N GLY A 6 -6.86 42.27 10.29
CA GLY A 6 -6.25 42.17 8.95
C GLY A 6 -5.93 40.75 8.50
N ASN A 7 -6.96 39.98 8.15
CA ASN A 7 -6.85 38.74 7.35
C ASN A 7 -6.15 39.06 6.01
N ASN A 8 -5.09 38.32 5.65
CA ASN A 8 -4.60 38.10 4.28
C ASN A 8 -3.26 37.35 4.34
N ASN A 9 -3.23 36.09 3.90
CA ASN A 9 -2.06 35.56 3.20
C ASN A 9 -2.48 34.47 2.20
N VAL A 10 -3.06 34.98 1.11
CA VAL A 10 -2.90 34.44 -0.24
C VAL A 10 -1.42 34.60 -0.60
N LYS A 11 -0.70 33.50 -0.86
CA LYS A 11 0.35 33.33 -1.90
C LYS A 11 1.15 32.05 -1.62
N GLY A 12 1.37 31.30 -2.70
CA GLY A 12 1.82 29.92 -2.68
C GLY A 12 3.16 29.69 -1.98
N HIS A 13 3.18 28.67 -1.13
CA HIS A 13 4.40 28.02 -0.72
C HIS A 13 4.74 26.92 -1.73
N SER A 14 5.88 27.07 -2.40
CA SER A 14 6.56 25.99 -3.11
C SER A 14 7.00 24.94 -2.08
N LEU A 15 6.24 23.86 -1.97
CA LEU A 15 6.49 22.78 -1.01
C LEU A 15 7.57 21.78 -1.43
N TRP A 16 8.22 21.96 -2.60
CA TRP A 16 9.15 20.97 -3.13
C TRP A 16 10.58 21.53 -3.18
N PRO A 17 11.56 20.89 -2.53
CA PRO A 17 12.95 21.03 -2.90
C PRO A 17 13.13 20.46 -4.32
N THR A 18 13.06 21.32 -5.33
CA THR A 18 13.16 21.01 -6.77
C THR A 18 14.48 20.32 -7.15
N HIS A 19 15.47 20.29 -6.25
CA HIS A 19 16.79 19.73 -6.50
C HIS A 19 16.87 18.19 -6.53
N CYS A 20 15.78 17.47 -6.20
CA CYS A 20 15.74 16.00 -6.16
C CYS A 20 14.88 15.35 -7.26
N MET A 21 14.22 16.13 -8.14
CA MET A 21 13.42 15.63 -9.27
C MET A 21 13.70 16.49 -10.52
N PRO A 22 14.55 16.03 -11.46
CA PRO A 22 15.06 16.87 -12.56
C PRO A 22 14.06 17.19 -13.69
N ASN A 23 12.79 16.78 -13.58
CA ASN A 23 11.76 17.00 -14.61
C ASN A 23 10.59 17.89 -14.14
N LEU A 24 10.72 18.58 -13.01
CA LEU A 24 9.81 19.67 -12.65
C LEU A 24 10.25 20.92 -13.38
N THR A 25 9.78 21.12 -14.62
CA THR A 25 9.95 22.40 -15.31
C THR A 25 9.16 23.46 -14.54
N GLU A 26 9.84 24.46 -14.00
CA GLU A 26 9.18 25.66 -13.46
C GLU A 26 8.38 26.33 -14.59
N PRO A 27 7.13 26.75 -14.36
CA PRO A 27 6.39 27.50 -15.38
C PRO A 27 7.04 28.88 -15.55
N HIS A 28 7.37 29.20 -16.79
CA HIS A 28 7.68 30.55 -17.22
C HIS A 28 6.48 31.45 -16.92
N LEU A 29 6.68 32.46 -16.07
CA LEU A 29 5.74 33.56 -15.91
C LEU A 29 5.84 34.46 -17.13
N GLU A 30 5.03 34.18 -18.16
CA GLU A 30 4.77 35.15 -19.22
C GLU A 30 3.41 35.81 -18.97
N GLY A 31 3.48 37.12 -18.69
CA GLY A 31 2.60 38.19 -19.16
C GLY A 31 1.10 38.06 -18.93
N ASP A 32 0.56 39.00 -18.15
CA ASP A 32 -0.87 39.31 -18.04
C ASP A 32 -1.53 39.37 -19.44
N VAL A 33 -2.47 38.45 -19.69
CA VAL A 33 -3.46 38.57 -20.76
C VAL A 33 -4.82 38.62 -20.08
N ASP A 34 -5.42 39.81 -20.07
CA ASP A 34 -6.82 40.03 -19.75
C ASP A 34 -7.71 39.23 -20.71
N PRO A 35 -8.67 38.41 -20.22
CA PRO A 35 -9.78 37.96 -21.02
C PRO A 35 -11.06 38.58 -20.47
N SER A 36 -11.37 39.77 -20.96
CA SER A 36 -12.76 40.18 -21.06
C SER A 36 -13.39 39.41 -22.24
N GLU A 37 -14.13 38.34 -21.95
CA GLU A 37 -15.21 37.91 -22.84
C GLU A 37 -16.28 37.16 -22.06
N ASP A 38 -17.47 37.76 -22.07
CA ASP A 38 -18.72 37.28 -21.52
C ASP A 38 -19.10 35.90 -22.04
N ASN A 39 -19.49 35.00 -21.13
CA ASN A 39 -20.48 33.97 -21.42
C ASN A 39 -21.35 33.72 -20.18
N SER A 40 -22.57 34.25 -20.24
CA SER A 40 -23.61 33.97 -19.26
C SER A 40 -24.31 32.65 -19.60
N GLY A 41 -24.42 31.75 -18.61
CA GLY A 41 -25.31 30.59 -18.70
C GLY A 41 -24.78 29.31 -18.05
N GLN A 42 -24.87 29.23 -16.71
CA GLN A 42 -24.50 28.12 -15.82
C GLN A 42 -22.99 27.87 -15.66
N PRO A 43 -22.46 27.79 -14.42
CA PRO A 43 -21.12 27.26 -14.20
C PRO A 43 -21.09 25.84 -14.74
N SER A 44 -20.07 25.49 -15.53
CA SER A 44 -19.90 24.11 -15.97
C SER A 44 -19.95 23.18 -14.76
N ASP A 45 -20.56 22.00 -14.89
CA ASP A 45 -20.64 21.04 -13.78
C ASP A 45 -19.27 20.75 -13.15
N ALA A 46 -18.20 20.85 -13.95
CA ALA A 46 -16.81 20.80 -13.50
C ALA A 46 -16.41 21.97 -12.58
N LEU A 47 -16.76 23.22 -12.94
CA LEU A 47 -16.53 24.39 -12.07
C LEU A 47 -17.30 24.28 -10.75
N LEU A 48 -18.54 23.77 -10.78
CA LEU A 48 -19.29 23.56 -9.55
C LEU A 48 -18.65 22.47 -8.69
N LEU A 49 -18.23 21.35 -9.30
CA LEU A 49 -17.53 20.26 -8.62
C LEU A 49 -16.23 20.75 -7.96
N ASP A 50 -15.42 21.53 -8.67
CA ASP A 50 -14.18 22.11 -8.13
C ASP A 50 -14.43 23.04 -6.94
N ASN A 51 -15.44 23.90 -7.03
CA ASN A 51 -15.84 24.81 -5.95
C ASN A 51 -16.30 24.05 -4.69
N LEU A 52 -17.12 23.01 -4.86
CA LEU A 52 -17.62 22.18 -3.74
C LEU A 52 -16.48 21.49 -3.00
N ILE A 53 -15.48 21.00 -3.73
CA ILE A 53 -14.31 20.34 -3.15
C ILE A 53 -13.40 21.36 -2.47
N THR A 54 -13.15 22.50 -3.12
CA THR A 54 -12.27 23.56 -2.61
C THR A 54 -12.82 24.18 -1.32
N ASN A 55 -14.14 24.30 -1.19
CA ASN A 55 -14.80 24.84 0.01
C ASN A 55 -15.06 23.79 1.11
N ASN A 56 -14.71 22.51 0.87
CA ASN A 56 -15.01 21.39 1.77
C ASN A 56 -16.52 21.18 2.04
N ASP A 57 -17.37 21.47 1.05
CA ASP A 57 -18.83 21.37 1.14
C ASP A 57 -19.31 19.93 0.88
N TYR A 58 -18.83 18.97 1.68
CA TYR A 58 -19.04 17.53 1.45
C TYR A 58 -20.52 17.10 1.38
N LYS A 59 -21.43 17.81 2.08
CA LYS A 59 -22.87 17.51 2.06
C LYS A 59 -23.51 17.88 0.72
N GLU A 60 -23.13 19.03 0.17
CA GLU A 60 -23.62 19.46 -1.14
C GLU A 60 -22.93 18.67 -2.24
N LEU A 61 -21.66 18.30 -2.06
CA LEU A 61 -20.95 17.36 -2.93
C LEU A 61 -21.66 16.00 -3.01
N GLU A 62 -22.08 15.44 -1.87
CA GLU A 62 -22.81 14.16 -1.82
C GLU A 62 -24.15 14.25 -2.56
N LYS A 63 -24.92 15.32 -2.33
CA LYS A 63 -26.16 15.56 -3.07
C LYS A 63 -25.91 15.73 -4.56
N PHE A 64 -24.86 16.46 -4.92
CA PHE A 64 -24.50 16.72 -6.31
C PHE A 64 -24.20 15.39 -7.01
N ILE A 65 -23.29 14.57 -6.48
CA ILE A 65 -22.91 13.27 -7.06
C ILE A 65 -24.10 12.30 -7.14
N ASN A 66 -25.03 12.34 -6.19
CA ASN A 66 -26.20 11.45 -6.20
C ASN A 66 -27.32 11.90 -7.14
N ASN A 67 -27.48 13.20 -7.35
CA ASN A 67 -28.58 13.77 -8.14
C ASN A 67 -28.19 14.04 -9.60
N THR A 68 -26.91 14.20 -9.88
CA THR A 68 -26.40 14.50 -11.23
C THR A 68 -25.58 13.31 -11.75
N ASN A 69 -25.69 13.01 -13.04
CA ASN A 69 -24.84 12.01 -13.69
C ASN A 69 -23.52 12.64 -14.14
N VAL A 70 -22.90 13.43 -13.26
CA VAL A 70 -21.65 14.13 -13.54
C VAL A 70 -20.49 13.15 -13.45
N ASP A 71 -19.59 13.23 -14.41
CA ASP A 71 -18.33 12.48 -14.35
C ASP A 71 -17.41 13.13 -13.32
N VAL A 72 -17.23 12.47 -12.18
CA VAL A 72 -16.33 12.91 -11.10
C VAL A 72 -14.84 12.75 -11.44
N ASN A 73 -14.53 12.11 -12.57
CA ASN A 73 -13.16 11.84 -13.02
C ASN A 73 -12.63 12.88 -14.00
N VAL A 74 -13.40 13.95 -14.26
CA VAL A 74 -12.97 15.03 -15.13
C VAL A 74 -11.72 15.72 -14.57
N GLU A 75 -10.89 16.20 -15.50
CA GLU A 75 -9.76 17.06 -15.19
C GLU A 75 -10.30 18.45 -14.79
N LEU A 76 -10.08 18.87 -13.54
CA LEU A 76 -10.64 20.10 -12.99
C LEU A 76 -9.71 21.31 -13.13
N ASN A 77 -8.43 21.07 -13.42
CA ASN A 77 -7.43 22.13 -13.53
C ASN A 77 -6.36 21.80 -14.58
N GLU A 78 -5.48 22.76 -14.86
CA GLU A 78 -4.37 22.62 -15.82
C GLU A 78 -3.39 21.50 -15.46
N LYS A 79 -3.35 21.10 -14.18
CA LYS A 79 -2.54 19.98 -13.69
C LYS A 79 -3.21 18.63 -13.91
N LYS A 80 -4.35 18.58 -14.60
CA LYS A 80 -5.13 17.38 -14.85
C LYS A 80 -5.53 16.64 -13.58
N GLU A 81 -5.78 17.39 -12.51
CA GLU A 81 -6.18 16.80 -11.24
C GLU A 81 -7.67 16.51 -11.25
N THR A 82 -8.04 15.29 -10.85
CA THR A 82 -9.44 14.93 -10.65
C THR A 82 -9.93 15.43 -9.29
N ALA A 83 -11.25 15.40 -9.10
CA ALA A 83 -11.90 15.69 -7.83
C ALA A 83 -11.23 15.01 -6.63
N LEU A 84 -10.91 13.72 -6.78
CA LEU A 84 -10.28 12.92 -5.73
C LEU A 84 -8.85 13.41 -5.41
N ILE A 85 -8.06 13.77 -6.42
CA ILE A 85 -6.69 14.28 -6.23
C ILE A 85 -6.73 15.63 -5.49
N ILE A 86 -7.64 16.54 -5.87
CA ILE A 86 -7.78 17.85 -5.23
C ILE A 86 -8.21 17.70 -3.77
N ALA A 87 -9.22 16.86 -3.49
CA ALA A 87 -9.68 16.60 -2.12
C ALA A 87 -8.56 16.05 -1.22
N VAL A 88 -7.72 15.15 -1.75
CA VAL A 88 -6.53 14.63 -1.06
C VAL A 88 -5.51 15.72 -0.77
N LYS A 89 -5.17 16.56 -1.77
CA LYS A 89 -4.19 17.65 -1.60
C LYS A 89 -4.61 18.67 -0.55
N LEU A 90 -5.91 18.98 -0.50
CA LEU A 90 -6.47 19.90 0.48
C LEU A 90 -6.72 19.23 1.85
N SER A 91 -6.46 17.93 1.98
CA SER A 91 -6.71 17.14 3.19
C SER A 91 -8.18 17.15 3.65
N HIS A 92 -9.12 17.20 2.70
CA HIS A 92 -10.57 17.18 2.95
C HIS A 92 -11.08 15.74 3.09
N VAL A 93 -10.99 15.19 4.29
CA VAL A 93 -11.32 13.77 4.59
C VAL A 93 -12.75 13.43 4.18
N GLU A 94 -13.71 14.27 4.54
CA GLU A 94 -15.13 14.04 4.29
C GLU A 94 -15.42 14.04 2.78
N CYS A 95 -14.82 14.96 2.00
CA CYS A 95 -14.91 14.93 0.55
C CYS A 95 -14.30 13.65 -0.04
N VAL A 96 -13.15 13.19 0.46
CA VAL A 96 -12.55 11.91 0.03
C VAL A 96 -13.47 10.73 0.32
N GLN A 97 -14.12 10.69 1.49
CA GLN A 97 -15.09 9.64 1.83
C GLN A 97 -16.27 9.62 0.86
N VAL A 98 -16.87 10.78 0.60
CA VAL A 98 -18.01 10.93 -0.32
C VAL A 98 -17.62 10.49 -1.74
N LEU A 99 -16.46 10.94 -2.24
CA LEU A 99 -15.98 10.59 -3.57
C LEU A 99 -15.70 9.08 -3.70
N LEU A 100 -15.05 8.46 -2.71
CA LEU A 100 -14.75 7.02 -2.72
C LEU A 100 -15.99 6.14 -2.53
N ALA A 101 -17.04 6.65 -1.88
CA ALA A 101 -18.33 5.98 -1.79
C ALA A 101 -19.10 6.01 -3.13
N GLY A 102 -18.81 6.99 -3.98
CA GLY A 102 -19.36 7.11 -5.33
C GLY A 102 -18.90 5.97 -6.24
N LYS A 103 -19.85 5.24 -6.83
CA LYS A 103 -19.55 4.09 -7.72
C LYS A 103 -18.77 4.45 -8.99
N SER A 104 -18.90 5.68 -9.46
CA SER A 104 -18.26 6.18 -10.67
C SER A 104 -16.84 6.72 -10.43
N CYS A 105 -16.38 6.81 -9.19
CA CYS A 105 -15.06 7.38 -8.90
C CYS A 105 -13.93 6.40 -9.22
N SER A 106 -13.11 6.77 -10.20
CA SER A 106 -11.86 6.09 -10.51
C SER A 106 -10.77 6.53 -9.54
N LYS A 107 -10.30 5.57 -8.76
CA LYS A 107 -9.32 5.76 -7.67
C LYS A 107 -7.90 6.00 -8.19
N ASN A 108 -7.68 5.62 -9.46
CA ASN A 108 -6.38 5.43 -10.08
C ASN A 108 -6.15 6.41 -11.25
N CYS A 109 -6.98 7.46 -11.39
CA CYS A 109 -6.72 8.54 -12.34
C CYS A 109 -5.41 9.26 -12.01
N LEU A 110 -4.72 9.71 -13.05
CA LEU A 110 -3.39 10.31 -12.95
C LEU A 110 -3.43 11.79 -13.32
N ASN A 111 -2.66 12.60 -12.59
CA ASN A 111 -2.42 13.99 -12.95
C ASN A 111 -1.26 14.12 -13.97
N VAL A 112 -0.89 15.36 -14.33
CA VAL A 112 0.24 15.65 -15.25
C VAL A 112 1.58 15.03 -14.81
N ASN A 113 1.76 14.76 -13.52
CA ASN A 113 2.98 14.17 -12.97
C ASN A 113 2.91 12.63 -12.91
N ASN A 114 1.90 12.02 -13.53
CA ASN A 114 1.59 10.59 -13.44
C ASN A 114 1.35 10.10 -12.00
N CYS A 115 0.93 10.99 -11.10
CA CYS A 115 0.59 10.63 -9.72
C CYS A 115 -0.92 10.38 -9.60
N SER A 116 -1.27 9.26 -8.98
CA SER A 116 -2.63 8.98 -8.52
C SER A 116 -2.97 9.75 -7.24
N ALA A 117 -4.25 9.74 -6.85
CA ALA A 117 -4.68 10.28 -5.56
C ALA A 117 -3.92 9.64 -4.39
N PHE A 118 -3.60 8.35 -4.48
CA PHE A 118 -2.86 7.64 -3.45
C PHE A 118 -1.37 8.03 -3.40
N ASP A 119 -0.75 8.23 -4.57
CA ASP A 119 0.62 8.73 -4.65
C ASP A 119 0.74 10.12 -4.01
N VAL A 120 -0.21 11.02 -4.32
CA VAL A 120 -0.27 12.35 -3.72
C VAL A 120 -0.53 12.29 -2.21
N ALA A 121 -1.38 11.37 -1.74
CA ALA A 121 -1.64 11.16 -0.32
C ALA A 121 -0.36 10.74 0.44
N LEU A 122 0.45 9.84 -0.14
CA LEU A 122 1.72 9.42 0.46
C LEU A 122 2.70 10.58 0.60
N ILE A 123 2.82 11.39 -0.45
CA ILE A 123 3.75 12.51 -0.45
C ILE A 123 3.29 13.58 0.55
N THR A 124 2.03 13.99 0.49
CA THR A 124 1.45 14.99 1.42
C THR A 124 1.56 14.55 2.88
N ALA A 125 1.30 13.27 3.19
CA ALA A 125 1.47 12.75 4.55
C ALA A 125 2.93 12.77 5.02
N PHE A 126 3.88 12.53 4.12
CA PHE A 126 5.31 12.59 4.46
C PHE A 126 5.77 14.03 4.67
N ASP A 127 5.39 14.96 3.80
CA ASP A 127 5.81 16.36 3.91
C ASP A 127 5.21 17.02 5.17
N ASN A 128 3.95 16.73 5.47
CA ASN A 128 3.24 17.26 6.64
C ASN A 128 3.50 16.45 7.94
N ARG A 129 4.42 15.48 7.94
CA ARG A 129 4.61 14.57 9.09
C ARG A 129 5.04 15.26 10.39
N LEU A 130 5.62 16.45 10.28
CA LEU A 130 6.05 17.27 11.41
C LEU A 130 4.97 18.26 11.88
N GLU A 131 3.87 18.36 11.13
CA GLU A 131 2.77 19.26 11.45
C GLU A 131 1.78 18.63 12.44
N PRO A 132 1.11 19.42 13.28
CA PRO A 132 0.14 18.90 14.26
C PRO A 132 -1.08 18.22 13.61
N ARG A 133 -1.37 18.50 12.33
CA ARG A 133 -2.51 17.95 11.58
C ARG A 133 -2.17 16.69 10.78
N HIS A 134 -0.99 16.10 10.97
CA HIS A 134 -0.55 14.91 10.21
C HIS A 134 -1.53 13.71 10.33
N SER A 135 -2.34 13.63 11.40
CA SER A 135 -3.34 12.57 11.60
C SER A 135 -4.38 12.51 10.49
N ILE A 136 -4.74 13.67 9.92
CA ILE A 136 -5.72 13.80 8.84
C ILE A 136 -5.18 13.13 7.57
N CYS A 137 -3.90 13.35 7.23
CA CYS A 137 -3.27 12.73 6.07
C CYS A 137 -3.24 11.19 6.19
N TRP A 138 -2.98 10.66 7.40
CA TRP A 138 -3.05 9.22 7.65
C TRP A 138 -4.45 8.65 7.50
N GLU A 139 -5.48 9.41 7.91
CA GLU A 139 -6.87 9.00 7.71
C GLU A 139 -7.22 8.90 6.22
N ILE A 140 -6.75 9.84 5.40
CA ILE A 140 -6.93 9.81 3.94
C ILE A 140 -6.24 8.58 3.32
N ILE A 141 -4.97 8.32 3.67
CA ILE A 141 -4.26 7.13 3.16
C ILE A 141 -5.00 5.86 3.60
N LYS A 142 -5.54 5.81 4.83
CA LYS A 142 -6.34 4.68 5.32
C LYS A 142 -7.60 4.46 4.48
N LEU A 143 -8.32 5.53 4.14
CA LEU A 143 -9.52 5.46 3.30
C LEU A 143 -9.18 4.96 1.89
N LEU A 144 -8.11 5.49 1.30
CA LEU A 144 -7.64 5.09 -0.03
C LEU A 144 -7.21 3.61 -0.05
N MET A 145 -6.46 3.14 0.95
CA MET A 145 -6.09 1.72 1.08
C MET A 145 -7.30 0.81 1.21
N LYS A 146 -8.30 1.19 2.03
CA LYS A 146 -9.55 0.43 2.18
C LYS A 146 -10.40 0.41 0.91
N ALA A 147 -10.26 1.43 0.09
CA ALA A 147 -10.90 1.49 -1.22
C ALA A 147 -10.10 0.74 -2.29
N ASP A 148 -9.00 0.03 -1.98
CA ASP A 148 -8.13 -0.63 -2.95
C ASP A 148 -7.52 0.34 -3.99
N ALA A 149 -7.21 1.58 -3.58
CA ALA A 149 -6.40 2.49 -4.39
C ALA A 149 -4.94 2.02 -4.45
N GLU A 150 -4.31 2.13 -5.63
CA GLU A 150 -2.98 1.59 -5.89
C GLU A 150 -1.94 2.71 -6.08
N PRO A 151 -0.68 2.52 -5.64
CA PRO A 151 0.39 3.47 -5.93
C PRO A 151 0.89 3.26 -7.35
N ILE A 152 0.54 4.16 -8.26
CA ILE A 152 0.88 4.02 -9.69
C ILE A 152 2.23 4.67 -9.97
N CYS A 153 2.50 5.81 -9.33
CA CYS A 153 3.76 6.52 -9.47
C CYS A 153 4.85 5.87 -8.62
N LYS A 154 5.75 5.13 -9.29
CA LYS A 154 6.91 4.50 -8.64
C LYS A 154 7.81 5.54 -7.94
N ASP A 155 7.88 6.75 -8.47
CA ASP A 155 8.75 7.80 -7.95
C ASP A 155 8.19 8.45 -6.68
N ALA A 156 6.86 8.50 -6.51
CA ALA A 156 6.22 9.05 -5.31
C ALA A 156 6.54 8.21 -4.05
N MET A 157 6.32 6.90 -4.11
CA MET A 157 6.66 6.02 -2.99
C MET A 157 8.17 5.95 -2.77
N MET A 158 8.96 5.95 -3.86
CA MET A 158 10.41 5.96 -3.75
C MET A 158 10.90 7.23 -3.05
N TYR A 159 10.38 8.40 -3.41
CA TYR A 159 10.69 9.66 -2.75
C TYR A 159 10.40 9.61 -1.25
N THR A 160 9.18 9.24 -0.86
CA THR A 160 8.76 9.23 0.56
C THR A 160 9.60 8.25 1.40
N VAL A 161 9.76 7.02 0.94
CA VAL A 161 10.49 5.97 1.69
C VAL A 161 12.00 6.25 1.72
N ARG A 162 12.60 6.66 0.60
CA ARG A 162 14.03 7.01 0.55
C ARG A 162 14.34 8.20 1.45
N THR A 163 13.46 9.20 1.46
CA THR A 163 13.64 10.40 2.27
C THR A 163 13.42 10.09 3.75
N ALA A 164 12.46 9.21 4.08
CA ALA A 164 12.32 8.66 5.43
C ALA A 164 13.58 7.93 5.90
N PHE A 165 14.22 7.12 5.05
CA PHE A 165 15.51 6.50 5.37
C PHE A 165 16.61 7.52 5.63
N LYS A 166 16.71 8.56 4.79
CA LYS A 166 17.70 9.63 4.95
C LYS A 166 17.54 10.36 6.28
N PHE A 167 16.30 10.57 6.73
CA PHE A 167 15.99 11.23 8.00
C PHE A 167 15.85 10.29 9.21
N GLN A 168 16.04 8.97 9.03
CA GLN A 168 15.83 7.95 10.06
C GLN A 168 14.42 8.03 10.68
N ASP A 169 13.41 8.28 9.84
CA ASP A 169 12.02 8.42 10.28
C ASP A 169 11.35 7.04 10.42
N ASP A 170 11.75 6.32 11.46
CA ASP A 170 11.24 4.99 11.77
C ASP A 170 9.74 5.01 12.07
N LYS A 171 9.26 6.11 12.65
CA LYS A 171 7.85 6.29 12.99
C LYS A 171 7.00 6.32 11.73
N PHE A 172 7.39 7.10 10.73
CA PHE A 172 6.70 7.15 9.44
C PHE A 172 6.66 5.77 8.77
N LEU A 173 7.82 5.11 8.66
CA LEU A 173 7.93 3.80 8.01
C LEU A 173 7.12 2.72 8.72
N HIS A 174 7.22 2.68 10.04
CA HIS A 174 6.45 1.76 10.85
C HIS A 174 4.94 2.02 10.71
N MET A 175 4.51 3.28 10.71
CA MET A 175 3.10 3.65 10.53
C MET A 175 2.59 3.24 9.15
N LEU A 176 3.35 3.52 8.08
CA LEU A 176 3.01 3.16 6.71
C LEU A 176 2.80 1.65 6.55
N ILE A 177 3.75 0.85 7.03
CA ILE A 177 3.69 -0.61 6.93
C ILE A 177 2.55 -1.17 7.78
N THR A 178 2.40 -0.69 9.02
CA THR A 178 1.35 -1.17 9.93
C THR A 178 -0.04 -0.87 9.36
N MET A 179 -0.22 0.32 8.78
CA MET A 179 -1.49 0.69 8.17
C MET A 179 -1.77 -0.09 6.90
N ALA A 180 -0.76 -0.32 6.05
CA ALA A 180 -0.88 -1.19 4.89
C ALA A 180 -1.27 -2.62 5.30
N GLN A 181 -0.62 -3.17 6.33
CA GLN A 181 -0.99 -4.46 6.90
C GLN A 181 -2.44 -4.50 7.38
N GLN A 182 -2.94 -3.44 8.01
CA GLN A 182 -4.32 -3.40 8.51
C GLN A 182 -5.36 -3.20 7.42
N CYS A 183 -5.08 -2.37 6.42
CA CYS A 183 -6.10 -1.81 5.53
C CYS A 183 -5.97 -2.24 4.07
N SER A 184 -4.81 -2.68 3.62
CA SER A 184 -4.56 -3.01 2.21
C SER A 184 -4.35 -4.50 1.98
N ASN A 185 -4.82 -4.99 0.83
CA ASN A 185 -4.52 -6.31 0.29
C ASN A 185 -3.73 -6.22 -1.03
N SER A 186 -3.22 -5.03 -1.36
CA SER A 186 -2.51 -4.80 -2.60
C SER A 186 -1.15 -5.49 -2.61
N ILE A 187 -0.96 -6.35 -3.62
CA ILE A 187 0.32 -7.00 -3.91
C ILE A 187 1.27 -6.03 -4.59
N LEU A 188 0.75 -5.11 -5.42
CA LEU A 188 1.56 -4.10 -6.12
C LEU A 188 2.21 -3.14 -5.13
N PHE A 189 1.44 -2.61 -4.18
CA PHE A 189 1.95 -1.78 -3.09
C PHE A 189 2.99 -2.54 -2.26
N HIS A 190 2.70 -3.79 -1.91
CA HIS A 190 3.62 -4.64 -1.14
C HIS A 190 4.96 -4.85 -1.84
N GLU A 191 4.93 -5.25 -3.11
CA GLU A 191 6.13 -5.51 -3.91
C GLU A 191 6.95 -4.22 -4.07
N LEU A 192 6.29 -3.11 -4.42
CA LEU A 192 6.94 -1.81 -4.61
C LEU A 192 7.64 -1.36 -3.33
N LEU A 193 6.93 -1.40 -2.20
CA LEU A 193 7.47 -0.97 -0.92
C LEU A 193 8.67 -1.84 -0.51
N LEU A 194 8.54 -3.17 -0.59
CA LEU A 194 9.61 -4.09 -0.20
C LEU A 194 10.85 -3.92 -1.09
N LYS A 195 10.66 -3.72 -2.40
CA LYS A 195 11.73 -3.44 -3.35
C LYS A 195 12.44 -2.12 -3.04
N ILE A 196 11.71 -1.07 -2.68
CA ILE A 196 12.29 0.22 -2.31
C ILE A 196 13.10 0.08 -1.02
N LEU A 197 12.55 -0.59 0.01
CA LEU A 197 13.23 -0.88 1.27
C LEU A 197 14.55 -1.61 1.03
N HIS A 198 14.54 -2.65 0.20
CA HIS A 198 15.75 -3.41 -0.17
C HIS A 198 16.78 -2.54 -0.88
N ARG A 199 16.38 -1.87 -1.98
CA ARG A 199 17.32 -1.10 -2.83
C ARG A 199 17.95 0.09 -2.11
N HIS A 200 17.22 0.71 -1.17
CA HIS A 200 17.65 1.92 -0.48
C HIS A 200 18.18 1.66 0.93
N GLN A 201 18.18 0.40 1.37
CA GLN A 201 18.73 0.00 2.65
C GLN A 201 20.14 0.57 2.94
N PRO A 202 21.09 0.66 1.98
CA PRO A 202 22.42 1.20 2.26
C PRO A 202 22.45 2.66 2.74
N ILE A 203 21.40 3.44 2.48
CA ILE A 203 21.28 4.84 2.93
C ILE A 203 20.89 4.90 4.42
N TYR A 204 20.28 3.84 4.94
CA TYR A 204 19.76 3.77 6.29
C TYR A 204 20.86 3.30 7.25
N VAL A 205 21.13 4.10 8.28
CA VAL A 205 22.25 3.89 9.22
C VAL A 205 21.93 2.82 10.26
N ASP A 206 20.68 2.80 10.72
CA ASP A 206 20.25 1.93 11.81
C ASP A 206 19.87 0.51 11.33
N PRO A 207 19.68 -0.44 12.26
CA PRO A 207 19.30 -1.79 11.89
C PRO A 207 17.86 -1.83 11.37
N LEU A 208 17.69 -2.11 10.07
CA LEU A 208 16.37 -2.22 9.44
C LEU A 208 15.55 -3.43 9.92
N ASP A 209 16.11 -4.31 10.77
CA ASP A 209 15.47 -5.53 11.26
C ASP A 209 14.02 -5.33 11.74
N PRO A 210 13.65 -4.33 12.57
CA PRO A 210 12.27 -4.15 13.03
C PRO A 210 11.31 -3.80 11.88
N ILE A 211 11.75 -2.96 10.95
CA ILE A 211 10.97 -2.55 9.76
C ILE A 211 10.78 -3.75 8.83
N LEU A 212 11.83 -4.56 8.60
CA LEU A 212 11.73 -5.79 7.82
C LEU A 212 10.81 -6.84 8.47
N MET A 213 10.83 -6.94 9.81
CA MET A 213 9.90 -7.81 10.53
C MET A 213 8.45 -7.35 10.35
N ASN A 214 8.18 -6.05 10.50
CA ASN A 214 6.85 -5.49 10.27
C ASN A 214 6.38 -5.73 8.82
N MET A 215 7.26 -5.47 7.84
CA MET A 215 6.96 -5.74 6.44
C MET A 215 6.71 -7.24 6.18
N SER A 216 7.40 -8.11 6.92
CA SER A 216 7.20 -9.55 6.80
C SER A 216 5.81 -9.96 7.29
N ASP A 217 5.26 -9.32 8.33
CA ASP A 217 3.90 -9.59 8.80
C ASP A 217 2.85 -9.17 7.74
N PHE A 218 3.10 -8.09 6.99
CA PHE A 218 2.28 -7.76 5.82
C PHE A 218 2.39 -8.82 4.71
N SER A 219 3.60 -9.32 4.44
CA SER A 219 3.81 -10.43 3.49
C SER A 219 3.05 -11.70 3.90
N LEU A 220 3.07 -12.03 5.20
CA LEU A 220 2.36 -13.18 5.75
C LEU A 220 0.84 -13.05 5.61
N LYS A 221 0.29 -11.84 5.80
CA LYS A 221 -1.12 -11.55 5.52
C LYS A 221 -1.47 -11.87 4.06
N LEU A 222 -0.67 -11.41 3.10
CA LEU A 222 -0.90 -11.68 1.68
C LEU A 222 -0.78 -13.18 1.36
N LEU A 223 0.25 -13.87 1.90
CA LEU A 223 0.38 -15.32 1.73
C LEU A 223 -0.78 -16.10 2.33
N ARG A 224 -1.41 -15.61 3.39
CA ARG A 224 -2.60 -16.22 3.99
C ARG A 224 -3.85 -16.02 3.12
N TRP A 225 -4.01 -14.84 2.52
CA TRP A 225 -5.27 -14.43 1.89
C TRP A 225 -5.30 -14.58 0.37
N ALA A 226 -4.17 -14.45 -0.33
CA ALA A 226 -4.13 -14.41 -1.79
C ALA A 226 -4.71 -15.69 -2.44
N PRO A 227 -5.36 -15.63 -3.61
CA PRO A 227 -5.63 -16.83 -4.40
C PRO A 227 -4.32 -17.44 -4.94
N SER A 228 -4.39 -18.64 -5.53
CA SER A 228 -3.19 -19.31 -6.07
C SER A 228 -2.54 -18.57 -7.24
N THR A 229 -3.33 -17.82 -8.02
CA THR A 229 -2.86 -17.00 -9.17
C THR A 229 -1.87 -15.92 -8.75
N ASP A 230 -2.04 -15.42 -7.53
CA ASP A 230 -1.36 -14.23 -7.03
C ASP A 230 -0.11 -14.58 -6.21
N LEU A 231 0.03 -15.86 -5.83
CA LEU A 231 1.13 -16.34 -5.03
C LEU A 231 2.50 -16.09 -5.66
N ASP A 232 2.63 -16.23 -6.98
CA ASP A 232 3.92 -16.05 -7.66
C ASP A 232 4.50 -14.64 -7.42
N PHE A 233 3.66 -13.61 -7.50
CA PHE A 233 4.07 -12.22 -7.25
C PHE A 233 4.54 -12.01 -5.82
N VAL A 234 3.76 -12.49 -4.83
CA VAL A 234 4.12 -12.38 -3.42
C VAL A 234 5.41 -13.15 -3.15
N ILE A 235 5.55 -14.38 -3.65
CA ILE A 235 6.74 -15.22 -3.42
C ILE A 235 8.00 -14.61 -4.04
N ARG A 236 7.92 -14.08 -5.25
CA ARG A 236 9.06 -13.40 -5.90
C ARG A 236 9.55 -12.23 -5.05
N SER A 237 8.65 -11.45 -4.48
CA SER A 237 9.01 -10.34 -3.61
C SER A 237 9.71 -10.80 -2.31
N LEU A 238 9.43 -12.02 -1.80
CA LEU A 238 10.05 -12.52 -0.58
C LEU A 238 11.58 -12.66 -0.69
N PHE A 239 12.10 -12.82 -1.91
CA PHE A 239 13.55 -12.90 -2.15
C PHE A 239 14.30 -11.65 -1.70
N TYR A 240 13.65 -10.49 -1.71
CA TYR A 240 14.24 -9.26 -1.16
C TYR A 240 14.60 -9.40 0.32
N TYR A 241 13.86 -10.17 1.12
CA TYR A 241 14.27 -10.42 2.51
C TYR A 241 15.57 -11.21 2.62
N PHE A 242 15.79 -12.17 1.71
CA PHE A 242 16.98 -13.02 1.70
C PHE A 242 18.24 -12.25 1.29
N GLU A 243 18.06 -11.19 0.50
CA GLU A 243 19.11 -10.30 -0.01
C GLU A 243 19.39 -9.10 0.91
N CYS A 244 18.38 -8.62 1.66
CA CYS A 244 18.55 -7.57 2.65
C CYS A 244 19.63 -7.91 3.70
N TYR A 245 20.31 -6.88 4.17
CA TYR A 245 21.17 -6.96 5.34
C TYR A 245 20.33 -7.07 6.62
N TRP A 246 20.76 -7.93 7.53
CA TRP A 246 20.14 -8.11 8.85
C TRP A 246 21.22 -8.04 9.93
N LYS A 247 21.01 -7.22 10.96
CA LYS A 247 21.92 -7.15 12.10
C LYS A 247 21.79 -8.39 13.00
N SER A 248 20.57 -8.83 13.27
CA SER A 248 20.29 -9.99 14.11
C SER A 248 20.10 -11.24 13.28
N ARG A 249 21.06 -12.17 13.39
CA ARG A 249 20.94 -13.52 12.80
C ARG A 249 19.68 -14.25 13.27
N ARG A 250 19.29 -14.10 14.55
CA ARG A 250 18.08 -14.75 15.10
C ARG A 250 16.81 -14.22 14.44
N LYS A 251 16.66 -12.89 14.30
CA LYS A 251 15.49 -12.28 13.64
C LYS A 251 15.41 -12.70 12.19
N ARG A 252 16.53 -12.60 11.45
CA ARG A 252 16.66 -13.06 10.06
C ARG A 252 16.16 -14.48 9.86
N MET A 253 16.72 -15.43 10.64
CA MET A 253 16.36 -16.85 10.54
C MET A 253 14.88 -17.09 10.84
N ARG A 254 14.34 -16.41 11.86
CA ARG A 254 12.92 -16.52 12.22
C ARG A 254 12.02 -16.01 11.10
N THR A 255 12.35 -14.86 10.51
CA THR A 255 11.58 -14.29 9.39
C THR A 255 11.61 -15.20 8.18
N PHE A 256 12.79 -15.69 7.77
CA PHE A 256 12.91 -16.58 6.61
C PHE A 256 12.13 -17.87 6.80
N PHE A 257 12.22 -18.45 8.00
CA PHE A 257 11.47 -19.64 8.34
C PHE A 257 9.96 -19.39 8.24
N LYS A 258 9.45 -18.33 8.86
CA LYS A 258 8.02 -17.96 8.78
C LYS A 258 7.57 -17.79 7.32
N LEU A 259 8.26 -16.96 6.55
CA LEU A 259 7.90 -16.69 5.16
C LEU A 259 7.84 -17.97 4.33
N THR A 260 8.82 -18.87 4.50
CA THR A 260 8.88 -20.15 3.78
C THR A 260 7.78 -21.11 4.24
N MET A 261 7.48 -21.17 5.53
CA MET A 261 6.41 -21.99 6.08
C MET A 261 5.04 -21.59 5.52
N TYR A 262 4.74 -20.30 5.49
CA TYR A 262 3.47 -19.81 4.93
C TYR A 262 3.42 -20.00 3.43
N ALA A 263 4.54 -19.84 2.71
CA ALA A 263 4.61 -20.15 1.29
C ALA A 263 4.26 -21.62 0.98
N ILE A 264 4.87 -22.57 1.69
CA ILE A 264 4.54 -24.00 1.48
C ILE A 264 3.09 -24.26 1.90
N ALA A 265 2.67 -23.77 3.07
CA ALA A 265 1.29 -23.92 3.53
C ALA A 265 0.26 -23.32 2.56
N ALA A 266 0.65 -22.27 1.83
CA ALA A 266 -0.11 -21.65 0.78
C ALA A 266 -0.27 -22.51 -0.48
N GLY A 267 0.52 -23.57 -0.61
CA GLY A 267 0.57 -24.42 -1.80
C GLY A 267 1.66 -24.02 -2.79
N TRP A 268 2.62 -23.18 -2.38
CA TRP A 268 3.77 -22.88 -3.22
C TRP A 268 4.74 -24.06 -3.26
N VAL A 269 5.13 -24.45 -4.47
CA VAL A 269 6.13 -25.50 -4.70
C VAL A 269 7.44 -24.85 -5.10
N TYR A 270 8.46 -24.98 -4.24
CA TYR A 270 9.79 -24.43 -4.53
C TYR A 270 10.51 -25.22 -5.63
N GLN A 271 11.09 -24.49 -6.58
CA GLN A 271 11.97 -25.05 -7.60
C GLN A 271 13.42 -25.14 -7.11
N THR A 272 14.24 -25.99 -7.73
CA THR A 272 15.66 -26.16 -7.38
C THR A 272 16.46 -24.86 -7.46
N SER A 273 16.16 -23.99 -8.41
CA SER A 273 16.75 -22.65 -8.55
C SER A 273 16.47 -21.77 -7.31
N ASN A 274 15.22 -21.75 -6.86
CA ASN A 274 14.78 -21.01 -5.68
C ASN A 274 15.49 -21.51 -4.42
N VAL A 275 15.58 -22.82 -4.25
CA VAL A 275 16.28 -23.44 -3.11
C VAL A 275 17.77 -23.14 -3.14
N TYR A 276 18.40 -23.17 -4.32
CA TYR A 276 19.80 -22.78 -4.48
C TYR A 276 20.02 -21.32 -4.07
N HIS A 277 19.12 -20.41 -4.45
CA HIS A 277 19.21 -19.02 -4.01
C HIS A 277 19.09 -18.89 -2.48
N ILE A 278 18.11 -19.55 -1.87
CA ILE A 278 17.94 -19.60 -0.41
C ILE A 278 19.18 -20.19 0.26
N SER A 279 19.84 -21.19 -0.34
CA SER A 279 21.02 -21.86 0.22
C SER A 279 22.20 -20.92 0.45
N ARG A 280 22.35 -19.88 -0.38
CA ARG A 280 23.40 -18.86 -0.25
C ARG A 280 23.20 -18.02 1.01
N SER A 281 21.95 -17.74 1.37
CA SER A 281 21.59 -16.92 2.53
C SER A 281 21.32 -17.75 3.80
N CYS A 282 20.78 -18.96 3.65
CA CYS A 282 20.36 -19.84 4.74
C CYS A 282 20.47 -21.33 4.35
N PRO A 283 21.65 -21.94 4.50
CA PRO A 283 21.88 -23.34 4.11
C PRO A 283 20.99 -24.34 4.85
N HIS A 284 20.69 -24.07 6.13
CA HIS A 284 19.88 -24.97 6.95
C HIS A 284 18.42 -25.04 6.45
N LEU A 285 17.83 -23.90 6.12
CA LEU A 285 16.49 -23.82 5.55
C LEU A 285 16.43 -24.48 4.17
N ALA A 286 17.45 -24.26 3.33
CA ALA A 286 17.54 -24.91 2.03
C ALA A 286 17.62 -26.44 2.15
N LYS A 287 18.41 -26.97 3.09
CA LYS A 287 18.47 -28.42 3.35
C LYS A 287 17.10 -28.99 3.74
N TRP A 288 16.38 -28.29 4.63
CA TRP A 288 15.03 -28.68 5.01
C TRP A 288 14.06 -28.62 3.82
N LEU A 289 14.12 -27.57 2.99
CA LEU A 289 13.31 -27.47 1.76
C LEU A 289 13.54 -28.65 0.81
N ILE A 290 14.80 -29.06 0.61
CA ILE A 290 15.13 -30.25 -0.20
C ILE A 290 14.49 -31.51 0.39
N GLN A 291 14.47 -31.64 1.72
CA GLN A 291 13.79 -32.75 2.38
C GLN A 291 12.28 -32.70 2.16
N GLN A 292 11.65 -31.52 2.33
CA GLN A 292 10.22 -31.34 2.09
C GLN A 292 9.82 -31.67 0.65
N MET A 293 10.64 -31.29 -0.33
CA MET A 293 10.40 -31.61 -1.75
C MET A 293 10.46 -33.12 -2.05
N LYS A 294 11.11 -33.92 -1.20
CA LYS A 294 11.21 -35.38 -1.35
C LYS A 294 10.13 -36.12 -0.56
N THR A 295 9.63 -35.53 0.53
CA THR A 295 8.59 -36.15 1.35
C THR A 295 7.23 -35.97 0.69
N PRO A 296 6.41 -37.03 0.59
CA PRO A 296 5.06 -36.90 0.06
C PRO A 296 4.22 -36.02 1.00
N PRO A 297 3.47 -35.04 0.46
CA PRO A 297 2.67 -34.15 1.27
C PRO A 297 1.53 -34.89 1.97
N THR A 298 1.15 -34.44 3.18
CA THR A 298 0.02 -35.03 3.88
C THR A 298 -1.29 -34.77 3.13
N LEU A 299 -2.28 -35.67 3.30
CA LEU A 299 -3.62 -35.47 2.74
C LEU A 299 -4.25 -34.15 3.20
N ARG A 300 -3.98 -33.75 4.44
CA ARG A 300 -4.49 -32.49 5.01
C ARG A 300 -3.95 -31.29 4.23
N HIS A 301 -2.65 -31.25 4.00
CA HIS A 301 -2.02 -30.20 3.21
C HIS A 301 -2.50 -30.20 1.76
N LEU A 302 -2.54 -31.36 1.10
CA LEU A 302 -3.08 -31.50 -0.25
C LEU A 302 -4.51 -30.96 -0.36
N SER A 303 -5.35 -31.20 0.65
CA SER A 303 -6.72 -30.69 0.70
C SER A 303 -6.76 -29.15 0.74
N ARG A 304 -5.90 -28.51 1.54
CA ARG A 304 -5.78 -27.05 1.59
C ARG A 304 -5.33 -26.48 0.25
N VAL A 305 -4.29 -27.08 -0.34
CA VAL A 305 -3.74 -26.62 -1.64
C VAL A 305 -4.79 -26.77 -2.73
N SER A 306 -5.48 -27.91 -2.78
CA SER A 306 -6.57 -28.15 -3.73
C SER A 306 -7.68 -27.12 -3.58
N PHE A 307 -8.14 -26.84 -2.35
CA PHE A 307 -9.13 -25.78 -2.12
C PHE A 307 -8.67 -24.43 -2.67
N ARG A 308 -7.43 -24.02 -2.36
CA ARG A 308 -6.90 -22.72 -2.79
C ARG A 308 -6.68 -22.62 -4.30
N GLN A 309 -6.40 -23.72 -4.99
CA GLN A 309 -6.25 -23.74 -6.45
C GLN A 309 -7.58 -23.50 -7.19
N HIS A 310 -8.72 -23.74 -6.54
CA HIS A 310 -10.04 -23.60 -7.15
C HIS A 310 -10.73 -22.26 -6.85
N ILE A 311 -10.14 -21.41 -6.01
CA ILE A 311 -10.68 -20.09 -5.69
C ILE A 311 -10.02 -19.02 -6.56
N VAL A 312 -10.81 -18.05 -7.00
CA VAL A 312 -10.34 -16.88 -7.77
C VAL A 312 -10.32 -15.61 -6.91
N CYS A 313 -10.96 -15.65 -5.75
CA CYS A 313 -11.02 -14.55 -4.79
C CYS A 313 -10.17 -14.85 -3.54
N PRO A 314 -9.95 -13.87 -2.65
CA PRO A 314 -9.22 -14.09 -1.40
C PRO A 314 -9.83 -15.19 -0.54
N VAL A 315 -8.98 -15.97 0.15
CA VAL A 315 -9.37 -17.15 0.96
C VAL A 315 -10.51 -16.85 1.95
N PRO A 316 -10.50 -15.75 2.75
CA PRO A 316 -11.60 -15.47 3.67
C PRO A 316 -12.94 -15.28 2.97
N VAL A 317 -12.94 -14.55 1.83
CA VAL A 317 -14.14 -14.30 1.01
C VAL A 317 -14.65 -15.60 0.40
N ALA A 318 -13.74 -16.46 -0.07
CA ALA A 318 -14.12 -17.76 -0.63
C ALA A 318 -14.79 -18.65 0.43
N ILE A 319 -14.30 -18.65 1.67
CA ILE A 319 -14.89 -19.45 2.77
C ILE A 319 -16.30 -18.93 3.12
N GLU A 320 -16.49 -17.62 3.17
CA GLU A 320 -17.79 -17.00 3.47
C GLU A 320 -18.80 -17.15 2.33
N GLY A 321 -18.32 -17.25 1.08
CA GLY A 321 -19.15 -17.48 -0.10
C GLY A 321 -19.59 -18.93 -0.32
N LEU A 322 -19.17 -19.89 0.53
CA LEU A 322 -19.58 -21.29 0.39
C LEU A 322 -21.08 -21.46 0.71
N PRO A 323 -21.79 -22.34 -0.03
CA PRO A 323 -23.24 -22.50 0.13
C PRO A 323 -23.66 -23.20 1.44
N TYR A 324 -22.69 -23.70 2.20
CA TYR A 324 -22.90 -24.41 3.47
C TYR A 324 -21.97 -23.86 4.56
N PRO A 325 -22.39 -23.91 5.83
CA PRO A 325 -21.54 -23.46 6.94
C PRO A 325 -20.33 -24.39 7.06
N VAL A 326 -19.14 -23.80 6.96
CA VAL A 326 -17.87 -24.52 7.16
C VAL A 326 -17.62 -24.69 8.66
N PRO A 327 -17.31 -25.91 9.15
CA PRO A 327 -16.92 -26.11 10.54
C PRO A 327 -15.75 -25.21 10.95
N GLU A 328 -15.83 -24.63 12.14
CA GLU A 328 -14.86 -23.64 12.63
C GLU A 328 -13.41 -24.16 12.59
N LEU A 329 -13.19 -25.43 12.96
CA LEU A 329 -11.86 -26.07 12.88
C LEU A 329 -11.31 -26.09 11.45
N LEU A 330 -12.15 -26.32 10.45
CA LEU A 330 -11.75 -26.31 9.04
C LEU A 330 -11.49 -24.89 8.57
N LYS A 331 -12.29 -23.91 8.99
CA LYS A 331 -12.07 -22.49 8.71
C LYS A 331 -10.70 -22.03 9.21
N ARG A 332 -10.38 -22.32 10.48
CA ARG A 332 -9.07 -22.02 11.09
C ARG A 332 -7.91 -22.69 10.35
N TYR A 333 -8.11 -23.94 9.93
CA TYR A 333 -7.11 -24.67 9.15
C TYR A 333 -6.88 -24.06 7.75
N LEU A 334 -7.93 -23.64 7.05
CA LEU A 334 -7.80 -22.97 5.75
C LEU A 334 -7.15 -21.59 5.88
N LEU A 335 -7.37 -20.89 7.00
CA LEU A 335 -6.74 -19.62 7.35
C LEU A 335 -5.33 -19.75 7.95
N MET A 336 -4.75 -20.97 7.95
CA MET A 336 -3.38 -21.27 8.39
C MET A 336 -3.08 -21.04 9.87
N GLU A 337 -4.09 -21.13 10.76
CA GLU A 337 -3.86 -20.97 12.21
C GLU A 337 -2.95 -22.06 12.81
N ASP A 338 -2.88 -23.23 12.18
CA ASP A 338 -1.91 -24.27 12.52
C ASP A 338 -0.46 -23.82 12.26
N VAL A 339 -0.24 -23.05 11.19
CA VAL A 339 1.06 -22.46 10.86
C VAL A 339 1.40 -21.32 11.81
N ASP A 340 0.39 -20.51 12.20
CA ASP A 340 0.54 -19.47 13.23
C ASP A 340 1.00 -20.08 14.55
N ALA A 341 0.34 -21.17 14.98
CA ALA A 341 0.69 -21.90 16.18
C ALA A 341 2.13 -22.42 16.11
N LEU A 342 2.53 -23.04 15.00
CA LEU A 342 3.92 -23.49 14.81
C LEU A 342 4.91 -22.31 14.89
N CYS A 343 4.66 -21.22 14.18
CA CYS A 343 5.58 -20.08 14.11
C CYS A 343 5.68 -19.26 15.40
N SER A 344 4.73 -19.43 16.33
CA SER A 344 4.73 -18.78 17.64
C SER A 344 5.65 -19.47 18.66
N LEU A 345 5.91 -20.77 18.48
CA LEU A 345 6.80 -21.55 19.36
C LEU A 345 8.23 -20.98 19.34
N ALA A 346 8.79 -20.80 20.54
CA ALA A 346 10.12 -20.18 20.70
C ALA A 346 11.27 -21.00 20.10
N ASN A 347 11.12 -22.34 20.05
CA ASN A 347 12.14 -23.30 19.64
C ASN A 347 11.54 -24.38 18.70
N VAL A 348 11.02 -23.99 17.54
CA VAL A 348 10.66 -24.98 16.50
C VAL A 348 11.92 -25.54 15.90
N ASN A 349 12.13 -26.85 16.05
CA ASN A 349 13.11 -27.56 15.24
C ASN A 349 12.46 -27.86 13.89
N ILE A 350 12.89 -27.09 12.88
CA ILE A 350 12.37 -27.14 11.51
C ILE A 350 12.33 -28.55 10.93
N ASN A 351 13.28 -29.42 11.30
CA ASN A 351 13.39 -30.77 10.75
C ASN A 351 12.23 -31.70 11.15
N HIS A 352 11.45 -31.36 12.18
CA HIS A 352 10.28 -32.13 12.59
C HIS A 352 8.99 -31.64 11.93
N VAL A 353 9.05 -30.56 11.17
CA VAL A 353 7.89 -30.02 10.46
C VAL A 353 7.81 -30.69 9.09
N SER A 354 6.66 -31.29 8.80
CA SER A 354 6.32 -31.89 7.50
C SER A 354 4.95 -31.40 7.07
N PHE A 355 4.82 -31.04 5.79
CA PHE A 355 3.54 -30.68 5.19
C PHE A 355 2.85 -31.89 4.56
#